data_AF-A0A0A0KUV8-F1
#
_entry.id   AF-A0A0A0KUV8-F1
#
_cell.length_a   1.000
_cell.length_b   1.000
_cell.length_c   1.000
_cell.angle_alpha   90.00
_cell.angle_beta   90.00
_cell.angle_gamma   90.00
#
_symmetry.space_group_name_H-M   'P 1'
#
loop_
_entity.id
_entity.type
_entity.pdbx_description
1 polymer ?
#
loop_
_entity_poly.entity_id
_entity_poly.type
_entity_poly.pdbx_seq_one_letter_code
_entity_poly.pdbx_strand_id
1 'polypeptide(L)'
;MRPCKNAMELEKTLFFVKWLFNFILSLVIYLVYLTLAVDHKRKAVRIIMERTLKEASGIMKLAEEMKWKRCPDCKNLVERIGGCSHIICICGSHFCYTCGTHWSPHHECPI
;
A
#
# COMPACT_ATOMS: atom_id res chain seq x y z
N MET A 1 50.36 -28.78 51.89
CA MET A 1 49.19 -27.92 51.58
C MET A 1 48.20 -28.70 50.71
N ARG A 2 46.91 -28.75 51.08
CA ARG A 2 45.87 -29.27 50.18
C ARG A 2 45.37 -28.13 49.28
N PRO A 3 45.37 -28.25 47.95
CA PRO A 3 44.81 -27.22 47.08
C PRO A 3 43.27 -27.21 47.19
N CYS A 4 42.69 -26.01 47.27
CA CYS A 4 41.25 -25.78 47.40
C CYS A 4 40.50 -26.15 46.11
N LYS A 5 39.40 -26.90 46.24
CA LYS A 5 38.53 -27.36 45.13
C LYS A 5 37.82 -26.22 44.36
N ASN A 6 37.86 -24.98 44.88
CA ASN A 6 37.01 -23.88 44.40
C ASN A 6 37.55 -23.14 43.16
N ALA A 7 38.79 -23.38 42.73
CA ALA A 7 39.36 -22.70 41.56
C ALA A 7 38.88 -23.28 40.22
N MET A 8 38.32 -24.49 40.21
CA MET A 8 37.97 -25.24 38.99
C MET A 8 36.52 -25.01 38.51
N GLU A 9 35.72 -24.27 39.27
CA GLU A 9 34.31 -23.93 38.95
C GLU A 9 34.20 -22.62 38.12
N LEU A 10 35.15 -21.69 38.31
CA LEU A 10 35.18 -20.36 37.66
C LEU A 10 35.53 -20.40 36.17
N GLU A 11 36.32 -21.37 35.72
CA GLU A 11 36.60 -21.54 34.29
C GLU A 11 35.41 -22.15 33.54
N LYS A 12 34.65 -23.05 34.17
CA LYS A 12 33.46 -23.68 33.56
C LYS A 12 32.33 -22.68 33.36
N THR A 13 32.13 -21.77 34.30
CA THR A 13 31.16 -20.66 34.16
C THR A 13 31.61 -19.68 33.06
N LEU A 14 32.90 -19.40 32.95
CA LEU A 14 33.45 -18.55 31.88
C LEU A 14 33.26 -19.17 30.49
N PHE A 15 33.49 -20.47 30.33
CA PHE A 15 33.23 -21.20 29.08
C PHE A 15 31.74 -21.19 28.70
N PHE A 16 30.87 -21.38 29.70
CA PHE A 16 29.42 -21.36 29.50
C PHE A 16 28.93 -19.96 29.06
N VAL A 17 29.43 -18.90 29.70
CA VAL A 17 29.10 -17.51 29.34
C VAL A 17 29.66 -17.14 27.96
N LYS A 18 30.87 -17.59 27.62
CA LYS A 18 31.46 -17.40 26.28
C LYS A 18 30.64 -18.11 25.19
N TRP A 19 30.18 -19.33 25.46
CA TRP A 19 29.33 -20.11 24.56
C TRP A 19 27.96 -19.43 24.36
N LEU A 20 27.35 -18.97 25.45
CA LEU A 20 26.08 -18.23 25.41
C LEU A 20 26.22 -16.91 24.66
N PHE A 21 27.31 -16.17 24.85
CA PHE A 21 27.59 -14.94 24.11
C PHE A 21 27.75 -15.19 22.61
N ASN A 22 28.48 -16.23 22.22
CA ASN A 22 28.63 -16.62 20.82
C ASN A 22 27.30 -17.08 20.19
N PHE A 23 26.48 -17.81 20.96
CA PHE A 23 25.16 -18.26 20.52
C PHE A 23 24.20 -17.08 20.33
N ILE A 24 24.16 -16.15 21.28
CA ILE A 24 23.35 -14.93 21.20
C ILE A 24 23.85 -14.05 20.05
N LEU A 25 25.16 -13.87 19.88
CA LEU A 25 25.73 -13.10 18.78
C LEU A 25 25.38 -13.71 17.42
N SER A 26 25.48 -15.03 17.29
CA SER A 26 25.07 -15.75 16.07
C SER A 26 23.57 -15.60 15.79
N LEU A 27 22.73 -15.66 16.82
CA LEU A 27 21.28 -15.48 16.68
C LEU A 27 20.94 -14.04 16.27
N VAL A 28 21.59 -13.04 16.88
CA VAL A 28 21.42 -11.62 16.52
C VAL A 28 21.85 -11.37 15.08
N ILE A 29 22.99 -11.92 14.64
CA ILE A 29 23.46 -11.82 13.26
C ILE A 29 22.44 -12.44 12.28
N TYR A 30 21.91 -13.63 12.60
CA TYR A 30 20.89 -14.28 11.79
C TYR A 30 19.58 -13.46 11.72
N LEU A 31 19.13 -12.91 12.84
CA LEU A 31 17.95 -12.05 12.89
C LEU A 31 18.15 -10.76 12.08
N VAL A 32 19.34 -10.13 12.14
CA VAL A 32 19.67 -8.95 11.32
C VAL A 32 19.68 -9.31 9.83
N TYR A 33 20.23 -10.47 9.45
CA TYR A 33 20.17 -10.94 8.07
C TYR A 33 18.73 -11.13 7.58
N LEU A 34 17.86 -11.73 8.40
CA LEU A 34 16.44 -11.87 8.09
C LEU A 34 15.72 -10.52 7.95
N THR A 35 15.98 -9.53 8.82
CA THR A 35 15.34 -8.21 8.70
C THR A 35 15.80 -7.43 7.47
N LEU A 36 17.10 -7.45 7.17
CA LEU A 36 17.67 -6.84 5.95
C LEU A 36 17.08 -7.45 4.67
N ALA A 37 16.85 -8.76 4.64
CA ALA A 37 16.21 -9.44 3.52
C ALA A 37 14.75 -8.98 3.30
N VAL A 38 14.03 -8.63 4.36
CA VAL A 38 12.64 -8.13 4.28
C VAL A 38 12.60 -6.65 3.85
N ASP A 39 13.62 -5.85 4.17
CA ASP A 39 13.67 -4.43 3.83
C ASP A 39 13.80 -4.14 2.33
N HIS A 40 14.42 -5.04 1.56
CA HIS A 40 14.56 -4.88 0.11
C HIS A 40 13.21 -4.86 -0.62
N LYS A 41 12.22 -5.62 -0.13
CA LYS A 41 10.87 -5.64 -0.71
C LYS A 41 9.98 -4.50 -0.19
N ARG A 42 10.15 -4.08 1.07
CA ARG A 42 9.32 -3.02 1.68
C ARG A 42 9.57 -1.63 1.11
N LYS A 43 10.83 -1.24 0.85
CA LYS A 43 11.14 0.07 0.26
C LYS A 43 10.53 0.25 -1.13
N ALA A 44 10.63 -0.78 -1.97
CA ALA A 44 10.04 -0.77 -3.31
C ALA A 44 8.50 -0.64 -3.25
N VAL A 45 7.85 -1.42 -2.37
CA VAL A 45 6.38 -1.34 -2.17
C VAL A 45 5.95 0.06 -1.71
N ARG A 46 6.69 0.69 -0.78
CA ARG A 46 6.37 2.04 -0.30
C ARG A 46 6.44 3.08 -1.43
N ILE A 47 7.50 3.03 -2.24
CA ILE A 47 7.68 3.95 -3.38
C ILE A 47 6.59 3.75 -4.42
N ILE A 48 6.24 2.50 -4.75
CA ILE A 48 5.18 2.18 -5.71
C ILE A 48 3.83 2.71 -5.19
N MET A 49 3.52 2.49 -3.90
CA MET A 49 2.26 2.95 -3.29
C MET A 49 2.15 4.48 -3.24
N GLU A 50 3.21 5.19 -2.87
CA GLU A 50 3.20 6.67 -2.83
C GLU A 50 2.95 7.28 -4.22
N ARG A 51 3.54 6.69 -5.28
CA ARG A 51 3.32 7.14 -6.67
C ARG A 51 1.89 6.91 -7.12
N THR A 52 1.36 5.70 -6.95
CA THR A 52 -0.02 5.38 -7.38
C THR A 52 -1.07 6.22 -6.64
N LEU A 53 -0.87 6.49 -5.34
CA LEU A 53 -1.74 7.37 -4.57
C LEU A 53 -1.70 8.82 -5.09
N LYS A 54 -0.51 9.33 -5.42
CA LYS A 54 -0.35 10.68 -5.96
C LYS A 54 -0.99 10.82 -7.34
N GLU A 55 -0.80 9.84 -8.22
CA GLU A 55 -1.43 9.78 -9.54
C GLU A 55 -2.96 9.74 -9.42
N ALA A 56 -3.51 8.87 -8.56
CA ALA A 56 -4.95 8.79 -8.33
C ALA A 56 -5.53 10.12 -7.80
N SER A 57 -4.85 10.77 -6.85
CA SER A 57 -5.26 12.10 -6.37
C SER A 57 -5.21 13.16 -7.46
N GLY A 58 -4.17 13.13 -8.32
CA GLY A 58 -4.05 14.04 -9.46
C GLY A 58 -5.18 13.88 -10.47
N ILE A 59 -5.52 12.64 -10.83
CA ILE A 59 -6.64 12.32 -11.74
C ILE A 59 -7.96 12.83 -11.17
N MET A 60 -8.16 12.68 -9.86
CA MET A 60 -9.39 13.15 -9.20
C MET A 60 -9.53 14.68 -9.22
N LYS A 61 -8.43 15.41 -9.01
CA LYS A 61 -8.44 16.88 -9.11
C LYS A 61 -8.70 17.35 -10.53
N LEU A 62 -8.01 16.74 -11.50
CA LEU A 62 -8.22 17.05 -12.91
C LEU A 62 -9.67 16.79 -13.34
N ALA A 63 -10.26 15.68 -12.88
CA ALA A 63 -11.66 15.36 -13.14
C ALA A 63 -12.63 16.43 -12.61
N GLU A 64 -12.34 17.01 -11.45
CA GLU A 64 -13.14 18.10 -10.88
C GLU A 64 -13.00 19.39 -11.70
N GLU A 65 -11.77 19.76 -12.07
CA GLU A 65 -11.46 20.92 -12.90
C GLU A 65 -12.12 20.83 -14.29
N MET A 66 -12.04 19.66 -14.92
CA MET A 66 -12.62 19.38 -16.24
C MET A 66 -14.11 19.02 -16.18
N LYS A 67 -14.72 19.02 -14.99
CA LYS A 67 -16.12 18.64 -14.76
C LYS A 67 -16.47 17.26 -15.36
N TRP A 68 -15.52 16.32 -15.30
CA TRP A 68 -15.77 14.93 -15.64
C TRP A 68 -16.78 14.32 -14.68
N LYS A 69 -17.62 13.43 -15.20
CA LYS A 69 -18.73 12.86 -14.45
C LYS A 69 -18.51 11.38 -14.21
N ARG A 70 -18.87 10.91 -13.02
CA ARG A 70 -18.86 9.49 -12.71
C ARG A 70 -20.15 8.85 -13.19
N CYS A 71 -20.02 7.68 -13.82
CA CYS A 71 -21.15 6.82 -14.12
C CYS A 71 -21.91 6.48 -12.81
N PRO A 72 -23.25 6.54 -12.78
CA PRO A 72 -24.03 6.20 -11.60
C PRO A 72 -23.88 4.74 -11.17
N ASP A 73 -23.66 3.82 -12.11
CA ASP A 73 -23.51 2.39 -11.86
C ASP A 73 -22.09 1.99 -11.48
N CYS A 74 -21.14 2.11 -12.41
CA CYS A 74 -19.77 1.59 -12.23
C CYS A 74 -18.78 2.60 -11.65
N LYS A 75 -19.18 3.86 -11.45
CA LYS A 75 -18.35 4.98 -10.94
C LYS A 75 -17.13 5.36 -11.79
N ASN A 76 -16.96 4.79 -12.98
CA ASN A 76 -15.92 5.22 -13.93
C ASN A 76 -16.09 6.70 -14.28
N LEU A 77 -14.97 7.41 -14.36
CA LEU A 77 -14.92 8.79 -14.82
C LEU A 77 -15.13 8.82 -16.34
N VAL A 78 -16.04 9.67 -16.77
CA VAL A 78 -16.35 9.88 -18.17
C VAL A 78 -16.12 11.33 -18.50
N GLU A 79 -15.44 11.57 -19.61
CA GLU A 79 -15.24 12.87 -20.23
C GLU A 79 -16.23 13.05 -21.38
N ARG A 80 -16.80 14.26 -21.51
CA ARG A 80 -17.63 14.64 -22.65
C ARG A 80 -16.90 15.66 -23.50
N ILE A 81 -16.57 15.28 -24.74
CA ILE A 81 -15.88 16.14 -25.71
C ILE A 81 -16.86 17.12 -26.40
N GLY A 82 -18.14 16.78 -26.51
CA GLY A 82 -19.18 17.64 -27.10
C GLY A 82 -20.52 16.92 -27.27
N GLY A 83 -21.48 17.54 -27.97
CA GLY A 83 -22.75 16.88 -28.37
C GLY A 83 -23.85 16.88 -27.30
N CYS A 84 -24.69 15.85 -27.30
CA CYS A 84 -25.82 15.68 -26.36
C CYS A 84 -25.33 15.35 -24.93
N SER A 85 -26.17 15.56 -23.91
CA SER A 85 -25.90 15.14 -22.53
C SER A 85 -26.12 13.65 -22.29
N HIS A 86 -26.76 12.93 -23.21
CA HIS A 86 -26.93 11.47 -23.14
C HIS A 86 -25.60 10.74 -23.40
N ILE A 87 -25.11 10.01 -22.41
CA ILE A 87 -23.85 9.25 -22.51
C ILE A 87 -24.10 7.78 -22.21
N ILE A 88 -23.39 6.92 -22.96
CA ILE A 88 -23.30 5.48 -22.75
C ILE A 88 -21.94 5.19 -22.13
N CYS A 89 -21.93 4.64 -20.91
CA CYS A 89 -20.70 4.24 -20.25
C CYS A 89 -20.14 2.93 -20.86
N ILE A 90 -18.85 2.67 -20.67
CA ILE A 90 -18.22 1.40 -21.06
C ILE A 90 -18.84 0.17 -20.38
N CYS A 91 -19.52 0.35 -19.24
CA CYS A 91 -20.25 -0.73 -18.58
C CYS A 91 -21.65 -0.97 -19.20
N GLY A 92 -22.04 -0.21 -20.22
CA GLY A 92 -23.34 -0.29 -20.89
C GLY A 92 -24.45 0.59 -20.30
N SER A 93 -24.22 1.27 -19.18
CA SER A 93 -25.23 2.14 -18.56
C SER A 93 -25.44 3.42 -19.37
N HIS A 94 -26.69 3.84 -19.53
CA HIS A 94 -27.03 5.14 -20.12
C HIS A 94 -27.34 6.15 -19.02
N PHE A 95 -26.70 7.31 -19.04
CA PHE A 95 -26.93 8.35 -18.04
C PHE A 95 -26.80 9.75 -18.64
N CYS A 96 -27.35 10.74 -17.96
CA CYS A 96 -27.22 12.15 -18.32
C CYS A 96 -25.94 12.72 -17.72
N TYR A 97 -25.08 13.30 -18.57
CA TYR A 97 -23.85 13.94 -18.14
C TYR A 97 -24.08 15.21 -17.31
N THR A 98 -25.20 15.91 -17.52
CA THR A 98 -25.47 17.15 -16.80
C THR A 98 -25.77 16.88 -15.32
N CYS A 99 -26.75 16.03 -15.04
CA CYS A 99 -27.22 15.74 -13.67
C CYS A 99 -26.65 14.44 -13.07
N GLY A 100 -26.05 13.56 -13.87
CA GLY A 100 -25.43 12.31 -13.42
C GLY A 100 -26.40 11.15 -13.14
N THR A 101 -27.69 11.31 -13.44
CA THR A 101 -28.71 10.28 -13.21
C THR A 101 -28.93 9.40 -14.43
N HIS A 102 -29.56 8.25 -14.24
CA HIS A 102 -29.91 7.33 -15.32
C HIS A 102 -30.75 8.02 -16.40
N TRP A 103 -30.46 7.68 -17.65
CA TRP A 103 -31.20 8.19 -18.80
C TRP A 103 -32.52 7.44 -18.96
N SER A 104 -33.59 8.18 -19.22
CA SER A 104 -34.90 7.66 -19.60
C SER A 104 -35.44 8.42 -20.82
N PRO A 105 -36.38 7.87 -21.60
CA PRO A 105 -36.97 8.57 -22.74
C PRO A 105 -37.64 9.91 -22.39
N HIS A 106 -38.08 10.07 -21.15
CA HIS A 106 -38.69 11.29 -20.61
C HIS A 106 -37.76 11.98 -19.59
N HIS A 107 -36.44 11.93 -19.84
CA HIS A 107 -35.47 12.50 -18.92
C HIS A 107 -35.51 14.03 -18.92
N GLU A 108 -35.80 14.60 -17.76
CA GLU A 108 -35.73 16.03 -17.49
C GLU A 108 -34.57 16.32 -16.52
N CYS A 109 -33.70 17.27 -16.88
CA CYS A 109 -32.62 17.70 -16.00
C CYS A 109 -33.16 18.75 -15.01
N PRO A 110 -32.99 18.56 -13.70
CA PRO A 110 -33.19 19.66 -12.75
C PRO A 110 -32.14 20.74 -13.04
N ILE A 111 -32.62 21.96 -13.32
CA ILE A 111 -31.81 23.17 -13.53
C ILE A 111 -31.41 23.73 -12.17
#